data_AF-E5YI35-F1
#
_entry.id   AF-E5YI35-F1
#
_cell.length_a   1.000
_cell.length_b   1.000
_cell.length_c   1.000
_cell.angle_alpha   90.00
_cell.angle_beta   90.00
_cell.angle_gamma   90.00
#
_symmetry.space_group_name_H-M   'P 1'
#
loop_
_entity.id
_entity.type
_entity.pdbx_description
1 polymer ?
#
loop_
_entity_poly.entity_id
_entity_poly.type
_entity_poly.pdbx_seq_one_letter_code
_entity_poly.pdbx_strand_id
1 'polypeptide(L)' 'MVVGCSSKESVQCQPQPKPPAPPAWAMMPPSNSLQLLDETFSVSDPESSVTKHH' A
#
# COMPACT_ATOMS: atom_id res chain seq x y z
N MET A 1 -31.81 6.43 -25.94
CA MET A 1 -32.76 5.62 -25.16
C MET A 1 -31.97 4.60 -24.37
N VAL A 2 -32.26 4.49 -23.07
CA VAL A 2 -31.59 3.64 -22.08
C VAL A 2 -31.61 2.17 -22.47
N VAL A 3 -30.48 1.48 -22.33
CA VAL A 3 -30.49 0.08 -21.87
C VAL A 3 -29.37 -0.06 -20.84
N GLY A 4 -29.74 0.10 -19.57
CA GLY A 4 -28.92 -0.40 -18.47
C GLY A 4 -29.00 -1.93 -18.46
N CYS A 5 -27.86 -2.60 -18.41
CA CYS A 5 -27.83 -4.06 -18.31
C CYS A 5 -28.14 -4.48 -16.87
N SER A 6 -29.35 -4.98 -16.65
CA SER A 6 -29.71 -5.74 -15.45
C SER A 6 -29.33 -7.20 -15.69
N SER A 7 -28.16 -7.63 -15.21
CA SER A 7 -27.74 -9.03 -15.30
C SER A 7 -28.40 -9.84 -14.19
N LYS A 8 -29.39 -10.64 -14.57
CA LYS A 8 -29.97 -11.68 -13.71
C LYS A 8 -29.36 -13.02 -14.12
N GLU A 9 -28.09 -13.23 -13.79
CA GLU A 9 -27.46 -14.53 -13.93
C GLU A 9 -27.49 -15.21 -12.56
N SER A 10 -28.26 -16.29 -12.43
CA SER A 10 -28.16 -17.18 -11.28
C SER A 10 -26.79 -17.85 -11.35
N VAL A 11 -25.80 -17.31 -10.62
CA VAL A 11 -24.47 -17.88 -10.54
C VAL A 11 -24.56 -19.21 -9.80
N GLN A 12 -24.83 -20.26 -10.55
CA GLN A 12 -24.44 -21.60 -10.13
C GLN A 12 -22.92 -21.54 -10.05
N CYS A 13 -22.38 -21.51 -8.83
CA CYS A 13 -20.94 -21.45 -8.58
C CYS A 13 -20.31 -22.68 -9.21
N GLN A 14 -19.99 -22.57 -10.50
CA GLN A 14 -19.08 -23.48 -11.17
C GLN A 14 -17.81 -23.48 -10.34
N PRO A 15 -17.13 -24.64 -10.15
CA PRO A 15 -15.85 -24.67 -9.48
C PRO A 15 -14.96 -23.59 -10.08
N GLN A 16 -14.75 -22.50 -9.34
CA GLN A 16 -13.97 -21.39 -9.85
C GLN A 16 -12.55 -21.92 -10.05
N PRO A 17 -11.94 -21.68 -11.21
CA PRO A 17 -10.53 -21.99 -11.41
C PRO A 17 -9.73 -21.42 -10.24
N LYS A 18 -8.87 -22.23 -9.64
CA LYS A 18 -8.00 -21.80 -8.54
C LYS A 18 -7.28 -20.53 -9.00
N PRO A 19 -7.35 -19.42 -8.23
CA PRO A 19 -6.59 -18.22 -8.57
C PRO A 19 -5.11 -18.58 -8.73
N PRO A 20 -4.41 -17.96 -9.69
CA PRO A 20 -2.98 -18.19 -9.87
C PRO A 20 -2.25 -17.90 -8.57
N ALA A 21 -1.15 -18.62 -8.34
CA ALA A 21 -0.30 -18.33 -7.21
C ALA A 21 0.14 -16.85 -7.28
N PRO A 22 0.15 -16.13 -6.16
CA PRO A 22 0.66 -14.77 -6.15
C PRO A 22 2.13 -14.79 -6.59
N PRO A 23 2.61 -13.71 -7.21
CA PRO A 23 3.97 -13.66 -7.70
C PRO A 23 4.96 -13.76 -6.53
N ALA A 24 6.14 -14.32 -6.78
CA ALA A 24 7.12 -14.63 -5.74
C ALA A 24 7.50 -13.41 -4.86
N TRP A 25 7.53 -12.20 -5.45
CA TRP A 25 7.81 -10.96 -4.74
C TRP A 25 6.69 -10.54 -3.77
N ALA A 26 5.44 -10.94 -4.03
CA ALA A 26 4.29 -10.67 -3.15
C ALA A 26 4.19 -11.65 -1.97
N MET A 27 4.99 -12.71 -1.96
CA MET A 27 5.08 -13.68 -0.86
C MET A 27 6.15 -13.28 0.18
N MET A 28 6.91 -12.21 -0.07
CA MET A 28 7.93 -11.75 0.87
C MET A 28 7.29 -11.15 2.12
N PRO A 29 7.82 -11.43 3.33
CA PRO A 29 7.31 -10.82 4.54
C PRO A 29 7.49 -9.30 4.46
N PRO A 30 6.55 -8.51 5.01
CA PRO A 30 6.72 -7.07 5.09
C PRO A 30 8.01 -6.77 5.87
N SER A 31 8.90 -5.99 5.25
CA SER A 31 10.12 -5.51 5.91
C SER A 31 9.89 -4.11 6.46
N ASN A 32 10.41 -3.82 7.65
CA ASN A 32 10.40 -2.48 8.25
C ASN A 32 11.45 -1.54 7.61
N SER A 33 12.03 -1.90 6.46
CA SER A 33 13.06 -1.12 5.79
C SER A 33 12.60 0.30 5.50
N LEU A 34 11.35 0.48 5.06
CA LEU A 34 10.77 1.81 4.79
C LEU A 34 10.71 2.68 6.05
N GLN A 35 10.34 2.09 7.20
CA GLN A 35 10.28 2.82 8.47
C GLN A 35 11.68 3.24 8.93
N LEU A 36 12.67 2.36 8.81
CA LEU A 36 14.06 2.66 9.17
C LEU A 36 14.64 3.78 8.29
N LEU A 37 14.29 3.80 7.00
CA LEU A 37 14.68 4.88 6.10
C LEU A 37 14.00 6.20 6.51
N ASP A 38 12.70 6.18 6.80
CA ASP A 38 11.97 7.35 7.27
C ASP A 38 12.56 7.94 8.56
N GLU A 39 12.97 7.08 9.50
CA GLU A 39 13.68 7.49 10.73
C GLU A 39 15.08 8.05 10.43
N THR A 40 15.82 7.46 9.50
CA THR A 40 17.18 7.90 9.13
C THR A 40 17.18 9.22 8.36
N PHE A 41 16.16 9.46 7.53
CA PHE A 41 16.00 10.66 6.72
C PHE A 41 15.09 11.71 7.36
N SER A 42 14.52 11.41 8.53
CA SER A 42 13.83 12.40 9.35
C SER A 42 14.84 13.39 9.92
N VAL A 43 15.05 14.49 9.21
CA VAL A 43 15.83 15.63 9.69
C VAL A 43 14.94 16.47 10.60
N SER A 44 15.23 16.49 11.89
CA SER A 44 14.57 17.40 12.83
C SER A 44 15.50 17.84 13.95
N ASP A 45 16.50 18.65 13.58
CA ASP A 45 17.02 19.67 14.48
C ASP A 45 16.66 21.04 13.90
N PRO A 46 15.91 21.91 14.62
CA PRO A 46 15.87 23.31 14.25
C PRO A 46 17.30 23.86 14.38
N GLU A 47 17.75 24.60 13.36
CA GLU A 47 19.00 25.34 13.41
C GLU A 47 19.08 26.08 14.75
N SER A 48 20.07 25.74 15.57
CA SER A 48 20.35 26.39 16.85
C SER A 48 20.75 27.83 16.57
N SER A 49 19.75 28.71 16.49
CA SER A 49 19.98 30.15 16.38
C SER A 49 20.41 30.66 17.75
N VAL A 50 21.71 30.60 18.01
CA VAL A 50 22.31 31.26 19.18
C VAL A 50 22.27 32.77 18.94
N THR A 51 21.13 33.40 19.22
CA THR A 51 21.06 34.86 19.35
C THR A 51 21.49 35.23 20.77
N LYS A 52 22.79 35.46 20.96
CA LYS A 52 23.30 36.18 22.14
C LYS A 52 22.83 37.64 22.03
N HIS A 53 21.96 38.06 22.94
CA HIS A 53 21.70 39.48 23.16
C HIS A 53 22.43 39.93 24.43
N HIS A 54 23.17 41.04 24.29
CA HIS A 54 23.87 41.77 25.36
C HIS A 54 22.89 42.41 26.34
#